data_AF-A0A285LUH3-F1
#
_entry.id   AF-A0A285LUH3-F1
#
_cell.length_a   1.000
_cell.length_b   1.000
_cell.length_c   1.000
_cell.angle_alpha   90.00
_cell.angle_beta   90.00
_cell.angle_gamma   90.00
#
_symmetry.space_group_name_H-M   'P 1'
#
loop_
_entity.id
_entity.type
_entity.pdbx_description
1 polymer ?
#
loop_
_entity_poly.entity_id
_entity_poly.type
_entity_poly.pdbx_seq_one_letter_code
_entity_poly.pdbx_strand_id
1 'polypeptide(L)'
;MTWLAIEFALLYFGLVGGYAALGSPGSPIPFLIALAVGAHFWLRGQRVPSYGLRDHFRMLRTVLPSMLALWVAAAVAIGVALAVLSPDRLFELPRAEPLLWAMVMVFYPLFSVYPQELIFRKFLFQRYAPAFGTGWALIAANAAAFGFAHIIFGNWIAVALTLVGGVLFGYRYRQTGSLLVVSVEHALYGCLAFTIGLGGFLYHGAS
;
A
#
# COMPACT_ATOMS: atom_id res chain seq x y z
N MET A 1 6.73 7.40 -25.70
CA MET A 1 7.24 6.64 -24.54
C MET A 1 7.84 7.58 -23.50
N THR A 2 8.71 8.52 -23.88
CA THR A 2 9.33 9.52 -22.98
C THR A 2 8.32 10.35 -22.16
N TRP A 3 7.22 10.80 -22.77
CA TRP A 3 6.22 11.61 -22.05
C TRP A 3 5.53 10.84 -20.89
N LEU A 4 5.36 9.52 -21.00
CA LEU A 4 4.77 8.69 -19.94
C LEU A 4 5.68 8.57 -18.73
N ALA A 5 6.99 8.49 -18.96
CA ALA A 5 7.98 8.48 -17.88
C ALA A 5 8.01 9.83 -17.16
N ILE A 6 7.87 10.94 -17.90
CA ILE A 6 7.77 12.29 -17.33
C ILE A 6 6.48 12.43 -16.51
N GLU A 7 5.33 12.05 -17.06
CA GLU A 7 4.05 12.05 -16.34
C GLU A 7 4.11 11.18 -15.07
N PHE A 8 4.71 9.98 -15.16
CA PHE A 8 4.94 9.11 -14.01
C PHE A 8 5.78 9.82 -12.94
N ALA A 9 6.90 10.43 -13.33
CA ALA A 9 7.77 11.16 -12.41
C ALA A 9 7.03 12.32 -11.73
N LEU A 10 6.28 13.11 -12.51
CA LEU A 10 5.51 14.25 -12.00
C LEU A 10 4.39 13.80 -11.06
N LEU A 11 3.62 12.76 -11.41
CA LEU A 11 2.47 12.32 -10.61
C LEU A 11 2.87 11.59 -9.33
N TYR A 12 3.91 10.74 -9.37
CA TYR A 12 4.29 9.94 -8.19
C TYR A 12 5.39 10.55 -7.34
N PHE A 13 6.25 11.40 -7.91
CA PHE A 13 7.36 12.02 -7.18
C PHE A 13 7.19 13.53 -7.08
N GLY A 14 6.81 14.22 -8.15
CA GLY A 14 6.58 15.67 -8.13
C GLY A 14 5.44 16.06 -7.19
N LEU A 15 4.27 15.44 -7.36
CA LEU A 15 3.06 15.73 -6.58
C LEU A 15 3.24 15.35 -5.10
N VAL A 16 3.79 14.16 -4.84
CA VAL A 16 4.07 13.67 -3.48
C VAL A 16 5.14 14.53 -2.80
N GLY A 17 6.23 14.83 -3.53
CA GLY A 17 7.32 15.67 -3.03
C GLY A 17 6.84 17.09 -2.73
N GLY A 18 5.97 17.65 -3.57
CA GLY A 18 5.32 18.93 -3.31
C GLY A 18 4.45 18.91 -2.05
N TYR A 19 3.62 17.86 -1.88
CA TYR A 19 2.81 17.70 -0.66
C TYR A 19 3.68 17.59 0.61
N ALA A 20 4.76 16.80 0.54
CA ALA A 20 5.71 16.66 1.64
C ALA A 20 6.46 17.98 1.94
N ALA A 21 6.86 18.72 0.91
CA ALA A 21 7.56 20.00 1.05
C ALA A 21 6.70 21.10 1.68
N LEU A 22 5.37 21.02 1.54
CA LEU A 22 4.41 21.89 2.23
C LEU A 22 4.19 21.50 3.71
N GLY A 23 4.96 20.53 4.22
CA GLY A 23 4.89 20.09 5.62
C GLY A 23 3.70 19.19 5.93
N SER A 24 3.17 18.47 4.93
CA SER A 24 2.01 17.57 5.10
C SER A 24 0.84 18.27 5.83
N PRO A 25 0.21 19.30 5.23
CA PRO A 25 -0.68 20.26 5.90
C PRO A 25 -1.98 19.66 6.49
N GLY A 26 -2.13 18.34 6.44
CA GLY A 26 -3.23 17.58 7.04
C GLY A 26 -3.11 16.08 6.76
N SER A 27 -4.20 15.36 6.99
CA SER A 27 -4.28 13.95 6.63
C SER A 27 -4.12 13.75 5.12
N PRO A 28 -3.30 12.80 4.66
CA PRO A 28 -3.18 12.49 3.23
C PRO A 28 -4.42 11.77 2.67
N ILE A 29 -5.35 11.29 3.52
CA ILE A 29 -6.49 10.47 3.09
C ILE A 29 -7.44 11.17 2.12
N PRO A 30 -7.90 12.42 2.36
CA PRO A 30 -8.79 13.11 1.40
C PRO A 30 -8.15 13.25 0.01
N PHE A 31 -6.85 13.57 -0.03
CA PHE A 31 -6.09 13.67 -1.27
C PHE A 31 -5.95 12.32 -1.97
N LEU A 32 -5.62 11.27 -1.21
CA LEU A 32 -5.57 9.88 -1.68
C LEU A 32 -6.91 9.43 -2.28
N ILE A 33 -8.03 9.73 -1.60
CA ILE A 33 -9.37 9.39 -2.10
C ILE A 33 -9.67 10.16 -3.40
N ALA A 34 -9.35 11.46 -3.46
CA ALA A 34 -9.56 12.25 -4.68
C ALA A 34 -8.76 11.68 -5.87
N LEU A 35 -7.49 11.32 -5.66
CA LEU A 35 -6.68 10.66 -6.67
C LEU A 35 -7.24 9.29 -7.07
N ALA A 36 -7.74 8.51 -6.11
CA ALA A 36 -8.34 7.20 -6.37
C ALA A 36 -9.64 7.32 -7.19
N VAL A 37 -10.46 8.34 -6.92
CA VAL A 37 -11.65 8.66 -7.72
C VAL A 37 -11.26 9.05 -9.15
N GLY A 38 -10.27 9.92 -9.32
CA GLY A 38 -9.74 10.28 -10.63
C GLY A 38 -9.21 9.07 -11.40
N ALA A 39 -8.42 8.22 -10.73
CA ALA A 39 -7.93 6.97 -11.28
C ALA A 39 -9.07 6.04 -11.69
N HIS A 40 -10.11 5.89 -10.87
CA HIS A 40 -11.29 5.08 -11.18
C HIS A 40 -12.01 5.55 -12.44
N PHE A 41 -12.25 6.85 -12.58
CA PHE A 41 -12.91 7.39 -13.77
C PHE A 41 -12.06 7.21 -15.03
N TRP A 42 -10.75 7.43 -14.94
CA TRP A 42 -9.84 7.14 -16.04
C TRP A 42 -9.90 5.66 -16.44
N LEU A 43 -9.90 4.76 -15.45
CA LEU A 43 -9.95 3.30 -15.66
C LEU A 43 -11.26 2.83 -16.31
N ARG A 44 -12.39 3.52 -16.09
CA ARG A 44 -13.68 3.19 -16.74
C ARG A 44 -13.65 3.39 -18.26
N GLY A 45 -12.83 4.32 -18.74
CA GLY A 45 -12.62 4.52 -20.18
C GLY A 45 -11.74 3.47 -20.83
N GLN A 46 -11.10 2.59 -20.05
CA GLN A 46 -10.16 1.59 -20.54
C GLN A 46 -10.82 0.22 -20.65
N ARG A 47 -10.39 -0.57 -21.64
CA ARG A 47 -10.77 -1.99 -21.76
C ARG A 47 -9.98 -2.84 -20.77
N VAL A 48 -10.39 -2.77 -19.50
CA VAL A 48 -9.80 -3.58 -18.43
C VAL A 48 -10.55 -4.90 -18.32
N PRO A 49 -9.87 -6.06 -18.26
CA PRO A 49 -10.52 -7.33 -17.94
C PRO A 49 -11.32 -7.19 -16.63
N SER A 50 -12.62 -7.50 -16.71
CA SER A 50 -13.49 -7.51 -15.54
C SER A 50 -13.63 -8.94 -15.06
N TYR A 51 -13.17 -9.21 -13.84
CA TYR A 51 -13.36 -10.48 -13.17
C TYR A 51 -14.64 -10.46 -12.35
N GLY A 52 -15.36 -11.58 -12.30
CA GLY A 52 -16.48 -11.71 -11.38
C GLY A 52 -16.00 -11.88 -9.94
N LEU A 53 -16.89 -11.65 -8.96
CA LEU A 53 -16.57 -11.90 -7.55
C LEU A 53 -16.05 -13.33 -7.32
N ARG A 54 -16.66 -14.32 -7.98
CA ARG A 54 -16.25 -15.74 -7.90
C ARG A 54 -14.79 -15.94 -8.36
N ASP A 55 -14.36 -15.24 -9.38
CA ASP A 55 -12.98 -15.32 -9.87
C ASP A 55 -12.01 -14.71 -8.88
N HIS A 56 -12.34 -13.55 -8.31
CA HIS A 56 -11.55 -12.94 -7.25
C HIS A 56 -11.40 -13.85 -6.03
N PHE A 57 -12.48 -14.50 -5.58
CA PHE A 57 -12.43 -15.46 -4.48
C PHE A 57 -11.60 -16.70 -4.81
N ARG A 58 -11.72 -17.23 -6.03
CA ARG A 58 -10.89 -18.34 -6.49
C ARG A 58 -9.41 -17.98 -6.48
N MET A 59 -9.05 -16.83 -7.05
CA MET A 59 -7.67 -16.33 -7.07
C MET A 59 -7.15 -16.12 -5.65
N LEU A 60 -7.96 -15.52 -4.76
CA LEU A 60 -7.59 -15.34 -3.35
C LEU A 60 -7.29 -16.69 -2.69
N ARG A 61 -8.18 -17.67 -2.82
CA ARG A 61 -7.99 -19.01 -2.26
C ARG A 61 -6.70 -19.68 -2.76
N THR A 62 -6.36 -19.51 -4.03
CA THR A 62 -5.13 -20.07 -4.61
C THR A 62 -3.87 -19.47 -3.98
N VAL A 63 -3.84 -18.16 -3.73
CA VAL A 63 -2.64 -17.49 -3.20
C VAL A 63 -2.60 -17.41 -1.68
N LEU A 64 -3.73 -17.60 -0.99
CA LEU A 64 -3.89 -17.41 0.45
C LEU A 64 -2.86 -18.19 1.28
N PRO A 65 -2.50 -19.46 0.99
CA PRO A 65 -1.48 -20.17 1.77
C PRO A 65 -0.11 -19.49 1.70
N SER A 66 0.32 -19.07 0.50
CA SER A 66 1.60 -18.35 0.33
C SER A 66 1.60 -16.98 0.99
N MET A 67 0.46 -16.28 0.92
CA MET A 67 0.24 -14.99 1.55
C MET A 67 0.34 -15.10 3.07
N LEU A 68 -0.39 -16.06 3.67
CA LEU A 68 -0.40 -16.27 5.11
C LEU A 68 0.95 -16.80 5.63
N ALA A 69 1.62 -17.68 4.90
CA ALA A 69 2.94 -18.17 5.29
C ALA A 69 3.96 -17.02 5.41
N LEU A 70 4.02 -16.15 4.39
CA LEU A 70 4.90 -14.99 4.43
C LEU A 70 4.46 -13.98 5.49
N TRP A 71 3.15 -13.76 5.65
CA TRP A 71 2.61 -12.88 6.67
C TRP A 71 2.95 -13.35 8.09
N VAL A 72 2.82 -14.65 8.39
CA VAL A 72 3.23 -15.24 9.68
C VAL A 72 4.73 -15.08 9.89
N ALA A 73 5.55 -15.37 8.88
CA ALA A 73 7.00 -15.18 8.97
C ALA A 73 7.37 -13.73 9.26
N ALA A 74 6.73 -12.76 8.58
CA ALA A 74 6.92 -11.34 8.83
C ALA A 74 6.44 -10.93 10.23
N ALA A 75 5.28 -11.42 10.67
CA ALA A 75 4.73 -11.15 12.00
C ALA A 75 5.66 -11.64 13.10
N VAL A 76 6.20 -12.85 12.98
CA VAL A 76 7.18 -13.40 13.93
C VAL A 76 8.46 -12.59 13.89
N ALA A 77 9.04 -12.34 12.71
CA ALA A 77 10.30 -11.63 12.58
C ALA A 77 10.22 -10.20 13.14
N ILE A 78 9.20 -9.43 12.76
CA ILE A 78 9.01 -8.06 13.22
C ILE A 78 8.61 -8.04 14.70
N GLY A 79 7.74 -8.96 15.13
CA GLY A 79 7.34 -9.08 16.54
C GLY A 79 8.52 -9.37 17.46
N VAL A 80 9.40 -10.30 17.08
CA VAL A 80 10.65 -10.59 17.82
C VAL A 80 11.59 -9.38 17.79
N ALA A 81 11.77 -8.73 16.64
CA ALA A 81 12.62 -7.54 16.54
C ALA A 81 12.12 -6.41 17.46
N LEU A 82 10.81 -6.15 17.49
CA LEU A 82 10.24 -5.16 18.41
C LEU A 82 10.34 -5.60 19.87
N ALA A 83 10.09 -6.86 20.19
CA ALA A 83 10.22 -7.37 21.55
C ALA A 83 11.64 -7.19 22.12
N VAL A 84 12.67 -7.26 21.27
CA VAL A 84 14.07 -7.07 21.66
C VAL A 84 14.48 -5.60 21.66
N LEU A 85 14.11 -4.84 20.63
CA LEU A 85 14.63 -3.48 20.40
C LEU A 85 13.76 -2.39 21.04
N SER A 86 12.46 -2.64 21.21
CA SER A 86 11.48 -1.64 21.69
C SER A 86 10.25 -2.34 22.30
N PRO A 87 10.44 -3.12 23.39
CA PRO A 87 9.37 -3.93 23.98
C PRO A 87 8.15 -3.11 24.41
N ASP A 88 8.35 -1.86 24.84
CA ASP A 88 7.27 -0.98 25.28
C ASP A 88 6.25 -0.66 24.17
N ARG A 89 6.69 -0.63 22.92
CA ARG A 89 5.85 -0.38 21.73
C ARG A 89 5.03 -1.58 21.32
N LEU A 90 5.44 -2.78 21.75
CA LEU A 90 4.79 -4.01 21.32
C LEU A 90 3.33 -4.00 21.77
N PHE A 91 2.41 -4.12 20.83
CA PHE A 91 0.96 -4.05 21.09
C PHE A 91 0.50 -2.76 21.77
N GLU A 92 1.19 -1.64 21.58
CA GLU A 92 0.84 -0.36 22.21
C GLU A 92 -0.59 0.08 21.86
N LEU A 93 -0.93 0.18 20.56
CA LEU A 93 -2.25 0.63 20.11
C LEU A 93 -3.41 -0.23 20.65
N PRO A 94 -3.41 -1.58 20.55
CA PRO A 94 -4.49 -2.38 21.12
C PRO A 94 -4.53 -2.38 22.66
N ARG A 95 -3.41 -2.07 23.35
CA ARG A 95 -3.38 -1.98 24.82
C ARG A 95 -3.84 -0.62 25.34
N ALA A 96 -3.38 0.46 24.72
CA ALA A 96 -3.63 1.83 25.17
C ALA A 96 -4.96 2.38 24.61
N GLU A 97 -5.26 2.12 23.34
CA GLU A 97 -6.37 2.71 22.61
C GLU A 97 -7.16 1.63 21.81
N PRO A 98 -7.78 0.63 22.47
CA PRO A 98 -8.40 -0.52 21.81
C PRO A 98 -9.55 -0.15 20.87
N LEU A 99 -10.30 0.93 21.17
CA LEU A 99 -11.36 1.41 20.29
C LEU A 99 -10.79 1.99 18.99
N LEU A 100 -9.74 2.81 19.10
CA LEU A 100 -9.03 3.33 17.93
C LEU A 100 -8.42 2.18 17.11
N TRP A 101 -7.80 1.20 17.78
CA TRP A 101 -7.30 -0.01 17.12
C TRP A 101 -8.40 -0.71 16.32
N ALA A 102 -9.57 -0.97 16.92
CA ALA A 102 -10.70 -1.61 16.24
C ALA A 102 -11.20 -0.79 15.05
N MET A 103 -11.27 0.54 15.20
CA MET A 103 -11.59 1.46 14.10
C MET A 103 -10.57 1.35 12.97
N VAL A 104 -9.26 1.31 13.28
CA VAL A 104 -8.20 1.12 12.29
C VAL A 104 -8.37 -0.22 11.58
N MET A 105 -8.61 -1.33 12.30
CA MET A 105 -8.77 -2.66 11.69
C MET A 105 -9.89 -2.72 10.63
N VAL A 106 -10.90 -1.85 10.72
CA VAL A 106 -12.03 -1.78 9.79
C VAL A 106 -11.85 -0.69 8.73
N PHE A 107 -11.54 0.53 9.15
CA PHE A 107 -11.54 1.70 8.28
C PHE A 107 -10.26 1.88 7.47
N TYR A 108 -9.09 1.49 8.01
CA TYR A 108 -7.83 1.58 7.29
C TYR A 108 -7.84 0.73 5.99
N PRO A 109 -8.31 -0.54 5.99
CA PRO A 109 -8.43 -1.31 4.75
C PRO A 109 -9.31 -0.65 3.68
N LEU A 110 -10.39 0.03 4.09
CA LEU A 110 -11.38 0.60 3.17
C LEU A 110 -10.97 1.96 2.62
N PHE A 111 -10.53 2.87 3.49
CA PHE A 111 -10.28 4.27 3.14
C PHE A 111 -8.82 4.58 2.83
N SER A 112 -7.90 3.68 3.19
CA SER A 112 -6.48 3.84 2.89
C SER A 112 -6.00 2.78 1.91
N VAL A 113 -6.11 1.50 2.27
CA VAL A 113 -5.53 0.41 1.45
C VAL A 113 -6.18 0.32 0.07
N TYR A 114 -7.51 0.27 -0.03
CA TYR A 114 -8.17 0.13 -1.32
C TYR A 114 -7.85 1.30 -2.29
N PRO A 115 -7.95 2.59 -1.88
CA PRO A 115 -7.50 3.71 -2.69
C PRO A 115 -6.02 3.62 -3.11
N GLN A 116 -5.13 3.23 -2.20
CA GLN A 116 -3.71 3.05 -2.52
C GLN A 116 -3.51 1.97 -3.58
N GLU A 117 -4.11 0.78 -3.42
CA GLU A 117 -3.95 -0.29 -4.40
C GLU A 117 -4.58 0.08 -5.75
N LEU A 118 -5.65 0.87 -5.77
CA LEU A 118 -6.24 1.37 -7.02
C LEU A 118 -5.25 2.27 -7.78
N ILE A 119 -4.59 3.19 -7.08
CA ILE A 119 -3.64 4.16 -7.67
C ILE A 119 -2.32 3.49 -8.04
N PHE A 120 -1.72 2.76 -7.10
CA PHE A 120 -0.37 2.23 -7.26
C PHE A 120 -0.36 0.89 -7.99
N ARG A 121 -1.43 0.09 -7.98
CA ARG A 121 -1.48 -1.16 -8.76
C ARG A 121 -2.29 -0.99 -10.02
N LYS A 122 -3.60 -0.86 -9.89
CA LYS A 122 -4.48 -0.98 -11.07
C LYS A 122 -4.22 0.14 -12.07
N PHE A 123 -4.23 1.38 -11.60
CA PHE A 123 -3.94 2.54 -12.45
C PHE A 123 -2.50 2.53 -12.94
N LEU A 124 -1.50 2.45 -12.06
CA LEU A 124 -0.09 2.49 -12.45
C LEU A 124 0.26 1.41 -13.47
N PHE A 125 -0.13 0.15 -13.22
CA PHE A 125 0.23 -0.97 -14.09
C PHE A 125 -0.41 -0.83 -15.47
N GLN A 126 -1.62 -0.28 -15.56
CA GLN A 126 -2.28 -0.08 -16.84
C GLN A 126 -1.76 1.15 -17.58
N ARG A 127 -1.56 2.25 -16.85
CA ARG A 127 -1.17 3.55 -17.40
C ARG A 127 0.27 3.52 -17.92
N TYR A 128 1.17 2.85 -17.21
CA TYR A 128 2.62 2.93 -17.45
C TYR A 128 3.25 1.63 -17.93
N ALA A 129 2.48 0.56 -18.18
CA ALA A 129 2.99 -0.61 -18.90
C ALA A 129 3.66 -0.27 -20.25
N PRO A 130 3.18 0.70 -21.06
CA PRO A 130 3.89 1.10 -22.28
C PRO A 130 5.26 1.76 -22.05
N ALA A 131 5.54 2.24 -20.83
CA ALA A 131 6.81 2.87 -20.47
C ALA A 131 7.79 1.89 -19.81
N PHE A 132 7.29 1.01 -18.93
CA PHE A 132 8.12 0.10 -18.11
C PHE A 132 7.95 -1.38 -18.46
N GLY A 133 7.16 -1.70 -19.49
CA GLY A 133 6.76 -3.07 -19.83
C GLY A 133 5.81 -3.67 -18.78
N THR A 134 5.66 -4.99 -18.80
CA THR A 134 4.78 -5.75 -17.88
C THR A 134 5.55 -6.62 -16.88
N GLY A 135 6.89 -6.52 -16.88
CA GLY A 135 7.81 -7.36 -16.10
C GLY A 135 8.22 -6.76 -14.76
N TRP A 136 9.49 -6.97 -14.39
CA TRP A 136 10.05 -6.49 -13.12
C TRP A 136 10.30 -4.98 -13.09
N ALA A 137 10.57 -4.35 -14.23
CA ALA A 137 10.75 -2.90 -14.30
C ALA A 137 9.48 -2.13 -13.86
N LEU A 138 8.29 -2.62 -14.23
CA LEU A 138 7.02 -2.05 -13.77
C LEU A 138 6.81 -2.27 -12.26
N ILE A 139 7.19 -3.44 -11.72
CA ILE A 139 7.14 -3.68 -10.26
C ILE A 139 8.11 -2.76 -9.52
N ALA A 140 9.31 -2.53 -10.04
CA ALA A 140 10.30 -1.64 -9.45
C ALA A 140 9.81 -0.17 -9.47
N ALA A 141 9.26 0.29 -10.59
CA ALA A 141 8.66 1.62 -10.69
C ALA A 141 7.50 1.79 -9.69
N ASN A 142 6.63 0.79 -9.62
CA ASN A 142 5.55 0.71 -8.64
C ASN A 142 6.04 0.76 -7.18
N ALA A 143 7.07 -0.03 -6.85
CA ALA A 143 7.61 -0.09 -5.50
C ALA A 143 8.27 1.24 -5.12
N ALA A 144 9.05 1.84 -6.02
CA ALA A 144 9.67 3.13 -5.82
C ALA A 144 8.63 4.24 -5.60
N ALA A 145 7.59 4.30 -6.44
CA ALA A 145 6.49 5.25 -6.28
C ALA A 145 5.75 5.05 -4.94
N PHE A 146 5.45 3.81 -4.58
CA PHE A 146 4.75 3.47 -3.35
C PHE A 146 5.58 3.77 -2.09
N GLY A 147 6.88 3.44 -2.10
CA GLY A 147 7.81 3.79 -1.03
C GLY A 147 7.98 5.30 -0.90
N PHE A 148 8.13 6.01 -2.01
CA PHE A 148 8.27 7.47 -2.02
C PHE A 148 7.01 8.17 -1.52
N ALA A 149 5.82 7.63 -1.76
CA ALA A 149 4.57 8.15 -1.18
C ALA A 149 4.60 8.24 0.35
N HIS A 150 5.42 7.42 1.01
CA HIS A 150 5.53 7.36 2.47
C HIS A 150 6.56 8.33 3.06
N ILE A 151 7.27 9.13 2.24
CA ILE A 151 8.13 10.21 2.76
C ILE A 151 7.31 11.25 3.55
N ILE A 152 6.01 11.36 3.25
CA ILE A 152 5.07 12.24 3.95
C ILE A 152 5.00 11.93 5.45
N PHE A 153 5.42 10.72 5.86
CA PHE A 153 5.47 10.29 7.25
C PHE A 153 6.74 10.73 7.98
N GLY A 154 7.66 11.42 7.31
CA GLY A 154 8.84 12.03 7.93
C GLY A 154 9.86 11.05 8.51
N ASN A 155 9.73 9.75 8.23
CA ASN A 155 10.64 8.73 8.75
C ASN A 155 11.04 7.72 7.67
N TRP A 156 12.32 7.33 7.66
CA TRP A 156 12.88 6.45 6.63
C TRP A 156 12.40 5.00 6.79
N ILE A 157 11.99 4.58 7.99
CA ILE A 157 11.47 3.23 8.26
C ILE A 157 10.19 2.99 7.46
N ALA A 158 9.27 3.96 7.46
CA ALA A 158 8.06 3.91 6.64
C ALA A 158 8.39 3.72 5.16
N VAL A 159 9.33 4.50 4.63
CA VAL A 159 9.78 4.41 3.23
C VAL A 159 10.39 3.04 2.93
N ALA A 160 11.25 2.51 3.79
CA ALA A 160 11.90 1.21 3.59
C ALA A 160 10.88 0.05 3.63
N LEU A 161 10.01 0.02 4.64
CA LEU A 161 8.98 -1.02 4.79
C LEU A 161 8.01 -0.99 3.60
N THR A 162 7.61 0.20 3.18
CA THR A 162 6.66 0.34 2.07
C THR A 162 7.33 0.11 0.73
N LEU A 163 8.61 0.38 0.55
CA LEU A 163 9.35 -0.05 -0.64
C LEU A 163 9.30 -1.59 -0.79
N VAL A 164 9.58 -2.33 0.28
CA VAL A 164 9.48 -3.80 0.31
C VAL A 164 8.04 -4.25 0.09
N GLY A 165 7.07 -3.64 0.76
CA GLY A 165 5.64 -3.90 0.56
C GLY A 165 5.22 -3.64 -0.88
N GLY A 166 5.73 -2.58 -1.51
CA GLY A 166 5.46 -2.23 -2.90
C GLY A 166 5.95 -3.30 -3.87
N VAL A 167 7.11 -3.93 -3.62
CA VAL A 167 7.57 -5.09 -4.38
C VAL A 167 6.64 -6.28 -4.19
N LEU A 168 6.30 -6.61 -2.95
CA LEU A 168 5.42 -7.74 -2.60
C LEU A 168 4.03 -7.60 -3.25
N PHE A 169 3.37 -6.47 -3.03
CA PHE A 169 2.03 -6.19 -3.53
C PHE A 169 2.03 -6.02 -5.06
N GLY A 170 3.07 -5.40 -5.62
CA GLY A 170 3.26 -5.31 -7.07
C GLY A 170 3.41 -6.69 -7.71
N TYR A 171 4.18 -7.59 -7.10
CA TYR A 171 4.31 -8.97 -7.54
C TYR A 171 2.98 -9.73 -7.47
N ARG A 172 2.24 -9.61 -6.35
CA ARG A 172 0.93 -10.26 -6.21
C ARG A 172 -0.09 -9.76 -7.22
N TYR A 173 -0.14 -8.45 -7.42
CA TYR A 173 -1.03 -7.86 -8.40
C TYR A 173 -0.66 -8.30 -9.82
N ARG A 174 0.63 -8.38 -10.16
CA ARG A 174 1.07 -8.94 -11.45
C ARG A 174 0.65 -10.41 -11.63
N GLN A 175 0.76 -11.21 -10.57
CA GLN A 175 0.41 -12.63 -10.60
C GLN A 175 -1.10 -12.86 -10.77
N THR A 176 -1.93 -12.01 -10.17
CA THR A 176 -3.38 -12.27 -10.04
C THR A 176 -4.25 -11.32 -10.87
N GLY A 177 -3.75 -10.15 -11.26
CA GLY A 177 -4.54 -9.07 -11.86
C GLY A 177 -5.69 -8.56 -10.98
N SER A 178 -5.74 -8.97 -9.71
CA SER A 178 -6.92 -8.83 -8.86
C SER A 178 -6.68 -7.76 -7.80
N LEU A 179 -7.39 -6.64 -7.95
CA LEU A 179 -7.33 -5.55 -6.98
C LEU A 179 -7.80 -5.99 -5.59
N LEU A 180 -8.81 -6.87 -5.52
CA LEU A 180 -9.30 -7.43 -4.26
C LEU A 180 -8.19 -8.22 -3.55
N VAL A 181 -7.50 -9.10 -4.28
CA VAL A 181 -6.49 -10.00 -3.69
C VAL A 181 -5.32 -9.21 -3.12
N VAL A 182 -4.80 -8.23 -3.88
CA VAL A 182 -3.71 -7.39 -3.39
C VAL A 182 -4.15 -6.48 -2.25
N SER A 183 -5.41 -5.99 -2.25
CA SER A 183 -5.94 -5.20 -1.12
C SER A 183 -6.06 -6.03 0.15
N VAL A 184 -6.45 -7.31 0.06
CA VAL A 184 -6.45 -8.23 1.20
C VAL A 184 -5.02 -8.44 1.73
N GLU A 185 -4.05 -8.69 0.85
CA GLU A 185 -2.65 -8.85 1.27
C GLU A 185 -2.14 -7.59 1.96
N HIS A 186 -2.32 -6.42 1.35
CA HIS A 186 -1.89 -5.16 1.92
C HIS A 186 -2.61 -4.87 3.26
N ALA A 187 -3.92 -5.10 3.36
CA ALA A 187 -4.64 -4.97 4.62
C ALA A 187 -4.07 -5.85 5.72
N LEU A 188 -3.70 -7.10 5.44
CA LEU A 188 -3.07 -7.99 6.42
C LEU A 188 -1.76 -7.41 6.97
N TYR A 189 -0.89 -6.87 6.12
CA TYR A 189 0.38 -6.28 6.56
C TYR A 189 0.18 -4.95 7.29
N GLY A 190 -0.73 -4.10 6.82
CA GLY A 190 -1.02 -2.83 7.50
C GLY A 190 -1.66 -3.05 8.87
N CYS A 191 -2.67 -3.91 8.96
CA CYS A 191 -3.29 -4.27 10.24
C CYS A 191 -2.29 -4.92 11.20
N LEU A 192 -1.40 -5.78 10.69
CA LEU A 192 -0.30 -6.33 11.47
C LEU A 192 0.59 -5.21 12.03
N ALA A 193 1.04 -4.27 11.19
CA ALA A 193 1.91 -3.17 11.60
C ALA A 193 1.26 -2.29 12.69
N PHE A 194 -0.02 -1.95 12.55
CA PHE A 194 -0.77 -1.23 13.60
C PHE A 194 -0.94 -2.04 14.88
N THR A 195 -1.07 -3.37 14.77
CA THR A 195 -1.27 -4.25 15.92
C THR A 195 0.02 -4.47 16.69
N ILE A 196 1.15 -4.72 16.02
CA ILE A 196 2.41 -5.08 16.70
C ILE A 196 3.23 -3.89 17.18
N GLY A 197 2.83 -2.65 16.87
CA GLY A 197 3.52 -1.44 17.38
C GLY A 197 4.36 -0.68 16.35
N LEU A 198 4.19 -0.98 15.04
CA LEU A 198 4.77 -0.16 13.96
C LEU A 198 3.85 0.98 13.52
N GLY A 199 2.62 1.05 14.02
CA GLY A 199 1.62 2.05 13.62
C GLY A 199 2.11 3.50 13.69
N GLY A 200 2.90 3.85 14.71
CA GLY A 200 3.46 5.20 14.86
C GLY A 200 4.46 5.61 13.78
N PHE A 201 5.04 4.65 13.05
CA PHE A 201 5.87 4.97 11.86
C PHE A 201 5.03 5.18 10.60
N LEU A 202 3.80 4.65 10.57
CA LEU A 202 2.94 4.60 9.39
C LEU A 202 1.72 5.53 9.48
N TYR A 203 1.58 6.27 10.58
CA TYR A 203 0.47 7.18 10.83
C TYR A 203 0.90 8.35 11.73
N HIS A 204 0.49 9.57 11.37
CA HIS A 204 0.81 10.82 12.08
C HIS A 204 0.00 11.08 13.36
N GLY A 205 -1.04 10.30 13.66
CA GLY A 205 -1.92 10.55 14.81
C GLY A 205 -1.63 9.70 16.04
N ALA A 206 -0.40 9.18 16.20
CA ALA A 206 0.02 8.40 17.37
C ALA A 206 1.18 9.05 18.14
N SER A 207 1.27 10.39 18.12
CA SER A 207 2.20 11.18 18.90
C SER A 207 1.48 12.28 19.66
#